data_AF-A0A5B8N9P5-F1
#
_entry.id   AF-A0A5B8N9P5-F1
#
_cell.length_a   1.000
_cell.length_b   1.000
_cell.length_c   1.000
_cell.angle_alpha   90.00
_cell.angle_beta   90.00
_cell.angle_gamma   90.00
#
_symmetry.space_group_name_H-M   'P 1'
#
loop_
_entity.id
_entity.type
_entity.pdbx_description
1 polymer ?
#
loop_
_entity_poly.entity_id
_entity_poly.type
_entity_poly.pdbx_seq_one_letter_code
_entity_poly.pdbx_strand_id
1 'polypeptide(L)'
;MEQDASIDEQLLRRPFGYTFEQFKEDIRWVFYLQAEMIAAMRDAGTAMRFLGKERTADFADFDPERVPDDFTYDDIRHTPFALSLEAMYRYAYHGEVDNTIEPLGPGGFHIVMAAIIRDLANSSLVKFWMHIGGQGRESVSNCLRTAELANARLILEGEERFFNFDSGGEYESLAMVDRVEPPHGGYGKALTIRQMALLADMGEPTIRTAANPKRAHHIPTYSHDGRTVIAIQDAKDWLQKKGRYISIKPRQDIRVLELAERRFTDIKDLLGTFVTRVVALDNGSAENPEHLTAFQRLCQQYGFTAENITPLSDPTFVAELAELLSFPPRLFALRVEEVLLAERLKALRQEVKETVQHSLT
;
A
#
# COMPACT_ATOMS: atom_id res chain seq x y z
N MET A 1 32.09 -5.21 -18.62
CA MET A 1 31.14 -6.34 -18.53
C MET A 1 31.32 -7.06 -17.18
N GLU A 2 31.49 -6.30 -16.10
CA GLU A 2 31.85 -6.79 -14.75
C GLU A 2 31.06 -6.04 -13.65
N GLN A 3 29.91 -5.45 -13.99
CA GLN A 3 29.06 -4.72 -13.04
C GLN A 3 27.74 -5.43 -12.69
N ASP A 4 27.35 -6.50 -13.40
CA ASP A 4 26.09 -7.21 -13.11
C ASP A 4 26.18 -8.24 -11.96
N ALA A 5 27.37 -8.71 -11.60
CA ALA A 5 27.52 -9.69 -10.51
C ALA A 5 27.29 -9.09 -9.10
N SER A 6 27.35 -7.75 -8.96
CA SER A 6 27.24 -7.06 -7.67
C SER A 6 25.79 -6.92 -7.16
N ILE A 7 24.79 -6.97 -8.04
CA ILE A 7 23.38 -6.79 -7.67
C ILE A 7 22.81 -8.12 -7.14
N ASP A 8 23.16 -9.24 -7.77
CA ASP A 8 22.71 -10.57 -7.34
C ASP A 8 23.28 -11.00 -5.98
N GLU A 9 24.52 -10.60 -5.64
CA GLU A 9 25.12 -10.93 -4.34
C GLU A 9 24.51 -10.12 -3.17
N GLN A 10 23.93 -8.93 -3.45
CA GLN A 10 23.14 -8.17 -2.47
C GLN A 10 21.72 -8.71 -2.34
N LEU A 11 21.15 -9.30 -3.39
CA LEU A 11 19.86 -9.98 -3.36
C LEU A 11 19.90 -11.30 -2.57
N LEU A 12 21.04 -11.99 -2.55
CA LEU A 12 21.26 -13.24 -1.79
C LEU A 12 21.38 -13.05 -0.27
N ARG A 13 21.46 -11.81 0.23
CA ARG A 13 21.41 -11.49 1.67
C ARG A 13 20.10 -10.83 2.08
N ARG A 14 19.00 -11.04 1.37
CA ARG A 14 17.70 -10.54 1.82
C ARG A 14 17.35 -11.23 3.15
N PRO A 15 17.26 -10.51 4.27
CA PRO A 15 16.95 -11.10 5.57
C PRO A 15 15.46 -11.42 5.71
N PHE A 16 14.74 -11.68 4.61
CA PHE A 16 13.29 -11.84 4.61
C PHE A 16 12.87 -12.93 3.61
N GLY A 17 11.88 -13.73 4.00
CA GLY A 17 11.58 -15.03 3.38
C GLY A 17 10.94 -15.00 1.98
N TYR A 18 10.58 -13.85 1.42
CA TYR A 18 9.93 -13.78 0.10
C TYR A 18 10.17 -12.46 -0.66
N THR A 19 10.05 -12.52 -1.99
CA THR A 19 10.25 -11.40 -2.91
C THR A 19 8.99 -10.55 -3.06
N PHE A 20 9.12 -9.38 -3.70
CA PHE A 20 7.96 -8.51 -3.95
C PHE A 20 6.99 -9.15 -4.95
N GLU A 21 7.49 -9.86 -5.96
CA GLU A 21 6.63 -10.61 -6.89
C GLU A 21 5.88 -11.75 -6.19
N GLN A 22 6.54 -12.48 -5.27
CA GLN A 22 5.86 -13.45 -4.43
C GLN A 22 4.79 -12.78 -3.55
N PHE A 23 5.06 -11.57 -3.06
CA PHE A 23 4.09 -10.83 -2.27
C PHE A 23 2.87 -10.36 -3.08
N LYS A 24 3.04 -9.98 -4.36
CA LYS A 24 1.91 -9.70 -5.26
C LYS A 24 1.02 -10.93 -5.43
N GLU A 25 1.63 -12.09 -5.57
CA GLU A 25 0.90 -13.36 -5.59
C GLU A 25 0.14 -13.62 -4.29
N ASP A 26 0.74 -13.28 -3.14
CA ASP A 26 0.05 -13.36 -1.86
C ASP A 26 -1.15 -12.41 -1.77
N ILE A 27 -1.00 -11.16 -2.22
CA ILE A 27 -2.10 -10.18 -2.30
C ILE A 27 -3.23 -10.72 -3.19
N ARG A 28 -2.89 -11.28 -4.37
CA ARG A 28 -3.83 -11.89 -5.30
C ARG A 28 -4.66 -12.99 -4.64
N TRP A 29 -3.99 -13.92 -3.95
CA TRP A 29 -4.65 -14.99 -3.22
C TRP A 29 -5.61 -14.47 -2.15
N VAL A 30 -5.18 -13.49 -1.35
CA VAL A 30 -6.04 -12.93 -0.30
C VAL A 30 -7.24 -12.21 -0.88
N PHE A 31 -7.08 -11.47 -1.98
CA PHE A 31 -8.18 -10.80 -2.66
C PHE A 31 -9.17 -11.82 -3.25
N TYR A 32 -8.68 -12.90 -3.85
CA TYR A 32 -9.51 -13.98 -4.36
C TYR A 32 -10.32 -14.67 -3.25
N LEU A 33 -9.69 -14.97 -2.11
CA LEU A 33 -10.40 -15.53 -0.94
C LEU A 33 -11.57 -14.65 -0.49
N GLN A 34 -11.44 -13.32 -0.53
CA GLN A 34 -12.56 -12.42 -0.21
C GLN A 34 -13.69 -12.49 -1.24
N ALA A 35 -13.35 -12.57 -2.52
CA ALA A 35 -14.35 -12.74 -3.58
C ALA A 35 -15.10 -14.07 -3.41
N GLU A 36 -14.42 -15.15 -3.06
CA GLU A 36 -15.03 -16.45 -2.75
C GLU A 36 -15.96 -16.38 -1.53
N MET A 37 -15.58 -15.63 -0.49
CA MET A 37 -16.47 -15.37 0.65
C MET A 37 -17.75 -14.66 0.22
N ILE A 38 -17.65 -13.65 -0.67
CA ILE A 38 -18.80 -12.94 -1.23
C ILE A 38 -19.67 -13.89 -2.07
N ALA A 39 -19.05 -14.76 -2.88
CA ALA A 39 -19.75 -15.75 -3.69
C ALA A 39 -20.54 -16.73 -2.81
N ALA A 40 -19.91 -17.26 -1.76
CA ALA A 40 -20.53 -18.20 -0.83
C ALA A 40 -21.69 -17.60 -0.03
N MET A 41 -21.60 -16.30 0.34
CA MET A 41 -22.66 -15.63 1.09
C MET A 41 -23.83 -15.17 0.21
N ARG A 42 -23.59 -14.90 -1.08
CA ARG A 42 -24.59 -14.28 -1.95
C ARG A 42 -24.73 -15.01 -3.27
N ASP A 43 -23.81 -14.79 -4.21
CA ASP A 43 -23.77 -15.43 -5.51
C ASP A 43 -22.45 -15.09 -6.25
N ALA A 44 -22.01 -15.98 -7.14
CA ALA A 44 -20.81 -15.78 -7.96
C ALA A 44 -20.87 -14.49 -8.82
N GLY A 45 -22.06 -14.06 -9.26
CA GLY A 45 -22.22 -12.83 -10.04
C GLY A 45 -21.90 -11.57 -9.23
N THR A 46 -22.22 -11.55 -7.94
CA THR A 46 -21.81 -10.47 -7.04
C THR A 46 -20.31 -10.48 -6.78
N ALA A 47 -19.70 -11.65 -6.60
CA ALA A 47 -18.25 -11.76 -6.47
C ALA A 47 -17.52 -11.26 -7.71
N MET A 48 -17.99 -11.63 -8.92
CA MET A 48 -17.39 -11.15 -10.17
C MET A 48 -17.52 -9.63 -10.36
N ARG A 49 -18.66 -9.06 -9.96
CA ARG A 49 -18.82 -7.60 -9.93
C ARG A 49 -17.86 -6.92 -8.95
N PHE A 50 -17.60 -7.55 -7.80
CA PHE A 50 -16.59 -7.07 -6.85
C PHE A 50 -15.17 -7.12 -7.45
N LEU A 51 -14.86 -8.14 -8.24
CA LEU A 51 -13.61 -8.25 -8.99
C LEU A 51 -13.54 -7.35 -10.24
N GLY A 52 -14.61 -6.63 -10.59
CA GLY A 52 -14.68 -5.84 -11.82
C GLY A 52 -14.64 -6.67 -13.10
N LYS A 53 -14.94 -7.97 -13.03
CA LYS A 53 -14.92 -8.91 -14.17
C LYS A 53 -16.33 -9.32 -14.59
N GLU A 54 -16.49 -9.60 -15.89
CA GLU A 54 -17.69 -10.30 -16.38
C GLU A 54 -17.65 -11.76 -15.93
N ARG A 55 -18.82 -12.37 -15.72
CA ARG A 55 -18.92 -13.77 -15.29
C ARG A 55 -18.32 -14.68 -16.36
N THR A 56 -17.15 -15.26 -16.08
CA THR A 56 -16.57 -16.34 -16.89
C THR A 56 -17.10 -17.70 -16.40
N ALA A 57 -16.97 -18.74 -17.22
CA ALA A 57 -17.41 -20.09 -16.88
C ALA A 57 -16.62 -20.67 -15.69
N ASP A 58 -15.35 -20.29 -15.54
CA ASP A 58 -14.44 -20.86 -14.54
C ASP A 58 -14.72 -20.36 -13.10
N PHE A 59 -15.34 -19.20 -12.93
CA PHE A 59 -15.78 -18.71 -11.61
C PHE A 59 -17.13 -19.28 -11.17
N ALA A 60 -17.77 -20.12 -11.97
CA ALA A 60 -19.05 -20.75 -11.61
C ALA A 60 -18.87 -21.96 -10.69
N ASP A 61 -17.70 -22.61 -10.76
CA ASP A 61 -17.37 -23.79 -9.97
C ASP A 61 -16.33 -23.41 -8.92
N PHE A 62 -16.79 -23.30 -7.69
CA PHE A 62 -15.97 -23.08 -6.51
C PHE A 62 -14.83 -24.11 -6.44
N ASP A 63 -13.58 -23.67 -6.58
CA ASP A 63 -12.38 -24.51 -6.43
C ASP A 63 -11.51 -23.99 -5.27
N PRO A 64 -11.50 -24.67 -4.12
CA PRO A 64 -10.73 -24.21 -2.98
C PRO A 64 -9.21 -24.29 -3.19
N GLU A 65 -8.76 -25.08 -4.17
CA GLU A 65 -7.35 -25.39 -4.41
C GLU A 65 -6.67 -24.42 -5.39
N ARG A 66 -7.42 -23.58 -6.10
CA ARG A 66 -6.90 -22.86 -7.25
C ARG A 66 -7.51 -21.47 -7.43
N VAL A 67 -6.66 -20.47 -7.64
CA VAL A 67 -7.05 -19.18 -8.24
C VAL A 67 -7.20 -19.38 -9.75
N PRO A 68 -8.29 -18.92 -10.38
CA PRO A 68 -8.44 -18.97 -11.84
C PRO A 68 -7.22 -18.39 -12.57
N ASP A 69 -6.72 -19.09 -13.60
CA ASP A 69 -5.49 -18.67 -14.31
C ASP A 69 -5.63 -17.30 -14.98
N ASP A 70 -6.86 -16.93 -15.35
CA ASP A 70 -7.20 -15.64 -15.94
C ASP A 70 -7.30 -14.52 -14.90
N PHE A 71 -7.25 -14.82 -13.60
CA PHE A 71 -7.20 -13.86 -12.52
C PHE A 71 -5.76 -13.61 -12.10
N THR A 72 -5.24 -12.43 -12.44
CA THR A 72 -3.85 -12.02 -12.26
C THR A 72 -3.74 -10.87 -11.28
N TYR A 73 -2.53 -10.57 -10.81
CA TYR A 73 -2.31 -9.39 -9.97
C TYR A 73 -2.71 -8.08 -10.66
N ASP A 74 -2.55 -8.00 -12.00
CA ASP A 74 -2.89 -6.80 -12.76
C ASP A 74 -4.38 -6.44 -12.67
N ASP A 75 -5.25 -7.44 -12.46
CA ASP A 75 -6.68 -7.23 -12.27
C ASP A 75 -7.01 -6.48 -10.97
N ILE A 76 -6.13 -6.54 -9.97
CA ILE A 76 -6.37 -5.96 -8.64
C ILE A 76 -5.39 -4.87 -8.24
N ARG A 77 -4.30 -4.69 -8.99
CA ARG A 77 -3.18 -3.79 -8.61
C ARG A 77 -3.59 -2.34 -8.34
N HIS A 78 -4.69 -1.91 -8.94
CA HIS A 78 -5.23 -0.56 -8.84
C HIS A 78 -6.20 -0.38 -7.66
N THR A 79 -6.56 -1.46 -6.97
CA THR A 79 -7.47 -1.42 -5.84
C THR A 79 -6.78 -0.82 -4.62
N PRO A 80 -7.50 -0.10 -3.73
CA PRO A 80 -6.93 0.38 -2.47
C PRO A 80 -6.31 -0.75 -1.63
N PHE A 81 -6.88 -1.96 -1.69
CA PHE A 81 -6.35 -3.13 -1.01
C PHE A 81 -4.93 -3.48 -1.46
N ALA A 82 -4.73 -3.60 -2.78
CA ALA A 82 -3.44 -3.94 -3.34
C ALA A 82 -2.41 -2.83 -3.11
N LEU A 83 -2.79 -1.57 -3.38
CA LEU A 83 -1.93 -0.41 -3.18
C LEU A 83 -1.46 -0.27 -1.71
N SER A 84 -2.37 -0.43 -0.75
CA SER A 84 -2.04 -0.38 0.67
C SER A 84 -1.08 -1.50 1.09
N LEU A 85 -1.29 -2.74 0.65
CA LEU A 85 -0.40 -3.84 1.00
C LEU A 85 0.98 -3.70 0.35
N GLU A 86 1.05 -3.27 -0.92
CA GLU A 86 2.32 -2.97 -1.57
C GLU A 86 3.09 -1.86 -0.82
N ALA A 87 2.40 -0.81 -0.40
CA ALA A 87 2.97 0.27 0.40
C ALA A 87 3.55 -0.24 1.71
N MET A 88 2.77 -1.05 2.44
CA MET A 88 3.22 -1.70 3.67
C MET A 88 4.44 -2.58 3.42
N TYR A 89 4.48 -3.36 2.32
CA TYR A 89 5.65 -4.18 1.97
C TYR A 89 6.90 -3.35 1.73
N ARG A 90 6.79 -2.33 0.88
CA ARG A 90 7.91 -1.45 0.53
C ARG A 90 8.46 -0.74 1.74
N TYR A 91 7.57 -0.24 2.61
CA TYR A 91 7.98 0.36 3.86
C TYR A 91 8.63 -0.67 4.80
N ALA A 92 7.99 -1.82 5.01
CA ALA A 92 8.44 -2.89 5.91
C ALA A 92 9.82 -3.45 5.54
N TYR A 93 10.07 -3.69 4.25
CA TYR A 93 11.23 -4.46 3.78
C TYR A 93 12.29 -3.62 3.08
N HIS A 94 11.94 -2.43 2.59
CA HIS A 94 12.86 -1.56 1.85
C HIS A 94 13.01 -0.17 2.48
N GLY A 95 12.24 0.14 3.53
CA GLY A 95 12.22 1.47 4.14
C GLY A 95 11.73 2.54 3.14
N GLU A 96 10.99 2.14 2.10
CA GLU A 96 10.54 3.05 1.06
C GLU A 96 9.21 3.68 1.44
N VAL A 97 9.17 5.01 1.46
CA VAL A 97 7.94 5.78 1.64
C VAL A 97 7.46 6.26 0.29
N ASP A 98 6.21 5.97 0.00
CA ASP A 98 5.51 6.46 -1.18
C ASP A 98 4.59 7.62 -0.77
N ASN A 99 4.98 8.84 -1.17
CA ASN A 99 4.23 10.06 -0.84
C ASN A 99 3.05 10.30 -1.81
N THR A 100 2.85 9.45 -2.83
CA THR A 100 1.71 9.59 -3.76
C THR A 100 0.47 8.83 -3.32
N ILE A 101 0.60 8.02 -2.28
CA ILE A 101 -0.48 7.31 -1.63
C ILE A 101 -0.70 7.86 -0.22
N GLU A 102 -1.79 7.43 0.40
CA GLU A 102 -2.08 7.80 1.78
C GLU A 102 -0.92 7.38 2.72
N PRO A 103 -0.47 8.27 3.63
CA PRO A 103 0.61 7.96 4.56
C PRO A 103 0.23 6.80 5.49
N LEU A 104 1.24 6.01 5.89
CA LEU A 104 1.08 5.04 6.97
C LEU A 104 0.89 5.80 8.28
N GLY A 105 -0.27 5.64 8.91
CA GLY A 105 -0.59 6.35 10.15
C GLY A 105 -2.02 6.08 10.65
N PRO A 106 -2.39 6.67 11.79
CA PRO A 106 -3.74 6.56 12.32
C PRO A 106 -4.79 7.16 11.36
N GLY A 107 -5.99 6.58 11.35
CA GLY A 107 -7.14 7.05 10.56
C GLY A 107 -7.19 6.65 9.07
N GLY A 108 -6.15 6.05 8.50
CA GLY A 108 -6.10 5.74 7.07
C GLY A 108 -6.63 4.37 6.65
N PHE A 109 -6.71 4.13 5.33
CA PHE A 109 -7.10 2.86 4.71
C PHE A 109 -6.19 1.69 5.11
N HIS A 110 -4.91 1.94 5.41
CA HIS A 110 -3.97 0.91 5.88
C HIS A 110 -4.46 0.21 7.17
N ILE A 111 -5.20 0.92 8.02
CA ILE A 111 -5.82 0.36 9.23
C ILE A 111 -6.87 -0.67 8.84
N VAL A 112 -7.75 -0.31 7.92
CA VAL A 112 -8.83 -1.18 7.44
C VAL A 112 -8.23 -2.42 6.79
N MET A 113 -7.18 -2.26 5.98
CA MET A 113 -6.51 -3.39 5.34
C MET A 113 -5.85 -4.31 6.38
N ALA A 114 -5.13 -3.77 7.36
CA ALA A 114 -4.58 -4.58 8.44
C ALA A 114 -5.64 -5.29 9.28
N ALA A 115 -6.79 -4.65 9.53
CA ALA A 115 -7.93 -5.26 10.21
C ALA A 115 -8.45 -6.47 9.41
N ILE A 116 -8.72 -6.28 8.11
CA ILE A 116 -9.21 -7.34 7.22
C ILE A 116 -8.23 -8.53 7.19
N ILE A 117 -6.93 -8.26 7.00
CA ILE A 117 -5.90 -9.31 6.97
C ILE A 117 -5.82 -10.05 8.30
N ARG A 118 -5.89 -9.34 9.43
CA ARG A 118 -5.88 -9.94 10.75
C ARG A 118 -7.11 -10.80 11.01
N ASP A 119 -8.28 -10.34 10.57
CA ASP A 119 -9.53 -11.09 10.70
C ASP A 119 -9.47 -12.36 9.85
N LEU A 120 -8.99 -12.27 8.61
CA LEU A 120 -8.76 -13.43 7.75
C LEU A 120 -7.79 -14.43 8.37
N ALA A 121 -6.68 -13.98 8.94
CA ALA A 121 -5.69 -14.84 9.60
C ALA A 121 -6.26 -15.61 10.80
N ASN A 122 -7.29 -15.05 11.46
CA ASN A 122 -7.94 -15.66 12.61
C ASN A 122 -9.28 -16.35 12.26
N SER A 123 -9.78 -16.16 11.04
CA SER A 123 -11.11 -16.57 10.59
C SER A 123 -11.31 -18.07 10.67
N SER A 124 -12.43 -18.49 11.27
CA SER A 124 -12.88 -19.89 11.25
C SER A 124 -13.17 -20.37 9.83
N LEU A 125 -13.58 -19.47 8.93
CA LEU A 125 -13.83 -19.82 7.53
C LEU A 125 -12.52 -20.15 6.81
N VAL A 126 -11.47 -19.35 6.99
CA VAL A 126 -10.14 -19.65 6.40
C VAL A 126 -9.59 -20.95 7.00
N LYS A 127 -9.78 -21.20 8.30
CA LYS A 127 -9.40 -22.49 8.93
C LYS A 127 -10.16 -23.68 8.32
N PHE A 128 -11.47 -23.53 8.07
CA PHE A 128 -12.27 -24.55 7.40
C PHE A 128 -11.83 -24.74 5.95
N TRP A 129 -11.55 -23.66 5.22
CA TRP A 129 -11.03 -23.68 3.86
C TRP A 129 -9.76 -24.51 3.74
N MET A 130 -8.82 -24.32 4.68
CA MET A 130 -7.60 -25.13 4.74
C MET A 130 -7.90 -26.60 5.05
N HIS A 131 -8.91 -26.87 5.87
CA HIS A 131 -9.26 -28.24 6.24
C HIS A 131 -9.76 -29.06 5.05
N ILE A 132 -10.40 -28.40 4.07
CA ILE A 132 -10.90 -29.05 2.84
C ILE A 132 -9.88 -29.02 1.69
N GLY A 133 -8.60 -28.77 1.99
CA GLY A 133 -7.51 -28.80 1.00
C GLY A 133 -7.20 -27.45 0.33
N GLY A 134 -7.94 -26.40 0.68
CA GLY A 134 -7.76 -25.13 0.01
C GLY A 134 -6.45 -24.40 0.35
N GLN A 135 -6.04 -23.49 -0.53
CA GLN A 135 -4.76 -22.76 -0.45
C GLN A 135 -4.92 -21.31 0.07
N GLY A 136 -3.79 -20.63 0.30
CA GLY A 136 -3.77 -19.19 0.64
C GLY A 136 -3.52 -18.84 2.11
N ARG A 137 -3.41 -19.82 3.04
CA ARG A 137 -3.03 -19.54 4.44
C ARG A 137 -1.65 -18.89 4.55
N GLU A 138 -0.69 -19.37 3.76
CA GLU A 138 0.65 -18.78 3.71
C GLU A 138 0.57 -17.33 3.22
N SER A 139 -0.20 -17.07 2.16
CA SER A 139 -0.44 -15.73 1.64
C SER A 139 -1.08 -14.79 2.67
N VAL A 140 -2.12 -15.23 3.37
CA VAL A 140 -2.71 -14.47 4.49
C VAL A 140 -1.67 -14.20 5.58
N SER A 141 -0.87 -15.19 5.94
CA SER A 141 0.19 -15.06 6.95
C SER A 141 1.29 -14.08 6.51
N ASN A 142 1.67 -14.09 5.23
CA ASN A 142 2.66 -13.19 4.67
C ASN A 142 2.13 -11.75 4.64
N CYS A 143 0.90 -11.53 4.18
CA CYS A 143 0.24 -10.22 4.26
C CYS A 143 0.15 -9.71 5.70
N LEU A 144 -0.20 -10.57 6.66
CA LEU A 144 -0.26 -10.17 8.07
C LEU A 144 1.12 -9.78 8.60
N ARG A 145 2.14 -10.60 8.31
CA ARG A 145 3.53 -10.33 8.70
C ARG A 145 4.04 -9.02 8.12
N THR A 146 3.72 -8.73 6.86
CA THR A 146 4.05 -7.46 6.20
C THR A 146 3.43 -6.28 6.94
N ALA A 147 2.13 -6.35 7.21
CA ALA A 147 1.42 -5.28 7.91
C ALA A 147 1.97 -5.06 9.33
N GLU A 148 2.25 -6.13 10.07
CA GLU A 148 2.86 -6.07 11.40
C GLU A 148 4.27 -5.46 11.37
N LEU A 149 5.10 -5.85 10.41
CA LEU A 149 6.45 -5.31 10.26
C LEU A 149 6.44 -3.84 9.85
N ALA A 150 5.55 -3.45 8.92
CA ALA A 150 5.37 -2.05 8.53
C ALA A 150 5.01 -1.19 9.76
N ASN A 151 4.07 -1.68 10.57
CA ASN A 151 3.62 -1.01 11.78
C ASN A 151 4.71 -0.93 12.86
N ALA A 152 5.48 -2.01 13.07
CA ALA A 152 6.63 -2.02 13.97
C ALA A 152 7.71 -1.02 13.53
N ARG A 153 7.93 -0.89 12.21
CA ARG A 153 8.89 0.05 11.66
C ARG A 153 8.43 1.50 11.83
N LEU A 154 7.13 1.77 11.68
CA LEU A 154 6.56 3.08 11.93
C LEU A 154 6.82 3.55 13.38
N ILE A 155 6.59 2.65 14.34
CA ILE A 155 6.91 2.89 15.76
C ILE A 155 8.42 3.10 15.98
N LEU A 156 9.27 2.30 15.33
CA LEU A 156 10.72 2.46 15.40
C LEU A 156 11.15 3.87 14.93
N GLU A 157 10.44 4.45 13.97
CA GLU A 157 10.72 5.82 13.52
C GLU A 157 10.14 6.92 14.41
N GLY A 158 9.41 6.55 15.46
CA GLY A 158 8.79 7.50 16.40
C GLY A 158 7.43 8.01 15.94
N GLU A 159 6.91 7.46 14.84
CA GLU A 159 5.60 7.75 14.31
C GLU A 159 4.52 6.94 15.03
N GLU A 160 3.28 7.41 14.93
CA GLU A 160 2.14 6.70 15.50
C GLU A 160 1.82 5.44 14.69
N ARG A 161 1.64 4.32 15.40
CA ARG A 161 1.23 3.07 14.78
C ARG A 161 -0.16 3.22 14.14
N PHE A 162 -0.38 2.57 13.00
CA PHE A 162 -1.67 2.61 12.32
C PHE A 162 -2.64 1.55 12.86
N PHE A 163 -2.16 0.38 13.29
CA PHE A 163 -3.03 -0.72 13.74
C PHE A 163 -2.54 -1.39 15.03
N ASN A 164 -3.44 -1.86 15.90
CA ASN A 164 -3.09 -2.56 17.14
C ASN A 164 -3.08 -4.08 16.95
N PHE A 165 -1.92 -4.69 16.74
CA PHE A 165 -1.79 -6.15 16.60
C PHE A 165 -1.70 -6.92 17.94
N ASP A 166 -1.59 -6.22 19.07
CA ASP A 166 -1.34 -6.81 20.39
C ASP A 166 -2.62 -7.07 21.21
N SER A 167 -3.79 -6.59 20.76
CA SER A 167 -5.06 -6.76 21.48
C SER A 167 -5.55 -8.21 21.39
N GLY A 168 -5.69 -8.91 22.51
CA GLY A 168 -6.05 -10.34 22.56
C GLY A 168 -7.49 -10.69 22.15
N GLY A 169 -8.27 -9.74 21.64
CA GLY A 169 -9.71 -9.86 21.41
C GLY A 169 -10.47 -8.83 22.25
N GLU A 170 -11.57 -8.33 21.69
CA GLU A 170 -12.44 -7.24 22.19
C GLU A 170 -11.93 -5.82 21.93
N TYR A 171 -12.34 -5.27 20.78
CA TYR A 171 -12.85 -3.91 20.59
C TYR A 171 -12.24 -2.70 21.35
N GLU A 172 -10.96 -2.73 21.71
CA GLU A 172 -10.23 -1.49 22.04
C GLU A 172 -10.12 -0.53 20.84
N SER A 173 -10.40 -1.00 19.61
CA SER A 173 -10.43 -0.14 18.41
C SER A 173 -11.75 0.58 18.15
N LEU A 174 -12.90 0.15 18.70
CA LEU A 174 -14.18 0.87 18.52
C LEU A 174 -14.41 1.96 19.56
N ALA A 175 -13.66 1.98 20.66
CA ALA A 175 -13.65 3.09 21.62
C ALA A 175 -12.97 4.37 21.06
N MET A 176 -12.66 4.41 19.76
CA MET A 176 -12.06 5.54 19.05
C MET A 176 -13.06 6.61 18.62
N VAL A 177 -14.37 6.38 18.75
CA VAL A 177 -15.38 7.36 18.28
C VAL A 177 -15.61 8.50 19.31
N ASP A 178 -15.36 8.26 20.60
CA ASP A 178 -15.65 9.22 21.69
C ASP A 178 -14.43 9.63 22.55
N ARG A 179 -13.22 9.15 22.25
CA ARG A 179 -12.00 9.56 22.98
C ARG A 179 -11.30 10.70 22.26
N VAL A 180 -11.20 11.84 22.94
CA VAL A 180 -10.54 13.09 22.51
C VAL A 180 -9.03 12.91 22.27
N GLU A 181 -8.45 11.85 22.83
CA GLU A 181 -7.08 11.42 22.51
C GLU A 181 -7.15 10.11 21.72
N PRO A 182 -6.62 10.06 20.49
CA PRO A 182 -6.49 8.81 19.77
C PRO A 182 -5.71 7.88 20.71
N PRO A 183 -6.23 6.69 21.07
CA PRO A 183 -5.52 5.84 21.99
C PRO A 183 -4.17 5.51 21.36
N HIS A 184 -3.11 6.09 21.93
CA HIS A 184 -1.71 5.68 21.78
C HIS A 184 -1.51 4.27 22.33
N GLY A 185 -2.43 3.35 22.04
CA GLY A 185 -2.44 2.01 22.60
C GLY A 185 -1.07 1.38 22.37
N GLY A 186 -0.67 0.53 23.30
CA GLY A 186 0.56 -0.24 23.19
C GLY A 186 1.84 0.60 23.32
N TYR A 187 2.16 0.99 24.55
CA TYR A 187 3.51 1.35 25.04
C TYR A 187 4.10 2.70 24.59
N GLY A 188 3.35 3.56 23.89
CA GLY A 188 3.85 4.86 23.45
C GLY A 188 5.06 4.75 22.51
N LYS A 189 6.15 5.45 22.82
CA LYS A 189 7.41 5.46 22.05
C LYS A 189 8.31 4.25 22.36
N ALA A 190 7.74 3.05 22.41
CA ALA A 190 8.45 1.83 22.78
C ALA A 190 8.00 0.62 21.97
N LEU A 191 8.91 -0.33 21.79
CA LEU A 191 8.71 -1.57 21.04
C LEU A 191 8.56 -2.75 21.98
N THR A 192 7.61 -3.64 21.68
CA THR A 192 7.50 -4.94 22.35
C THR A 192 8.59 -5.90 21.88
N ILE A 193 8.82 -6.96 22.66
CA ILE A 193 9.72 -8.06 22.26
C ILE A 193 9.30 -8.67 20.90
N ARG A 194 8.00 -8.78 20.63
CA ARG A 194 7.47 -9.28 19.35
C ARG A 194 7.81 -8.35 18.18
N GLN A 195 7.59 -7.05 18.35
CA GLN A 195 7.92 -6.06 17.32
C GLN A 195 9.42 -6.02 17.06
N MET A 196 10.24 -6.10 18.11
CA MET A 196 11.69 -6.19 17.96
C MET A 196 12.11 -7.48 17.24
N ALA A 197 11.43 -8.60 17.49
CA ALA A 197 11.66 -9.87 16.81
C ALA A 197 11.35 -9.77 15.31
N LEU A 198 10.24 -9.10 14.95
CA LEU A 198 9.89 -8.79 13.56
C LEU A 198 10.95 -7.91 12.88
N LEU A 199 11.32 -6.78 13.51
CA LEU A 199 12.31 -5.84 12.97
C LEU A 199 13.69 -6.46 12.78
N ALA A 200 14.08 -7.35 13.69
CA ALA A 200 15.36 -8.05 13.63
C ALA A 200 15.34 -9.30 12.73
N ASP A 201 14.18 -9.72 12.19
CA ASP A 201 14.00 -11.03 11.56
C ASP A 201 14.58 -12.17 12.44
N MET A 202 14.10 -12.24 13.68
CA MET A 202 14.50 -13.24 14.66
C MET A 202 13.27 -13.76 15.41
N GLY A 203 13.38 -14.94 16.02
CA GLY A 203 12.34 -15.41 16.94
C GLY A 203 12.32 -14.59 18.24
N GLU A 204 11.14 -14.43 18.84
CA GLU A 204 11.00 -13.83 20.18
C GLU A 204 11.94 -14.44 21.23
N PRO A 205 12.17 -15.77 21.31
CA PRO A 205 13.11 -16.35 22.27
C PRO A 205 14.53 -15.79 22.13
N THR A 206 14.97 -15.48 20.91
CA THR A 206 16.27 -14.87 20.63
C THR A 206 16.34 -13.44 21.16
N ILE A 207 15.28 -12.65 20.96
CA ILE A 207 15.21 -11.29 21.48
C ILE A 207 15.15 -11.28 23.01
N ARG A 208 14.34 -12.14 23.64
CA ARG A 208 14.30 -12.29 25.12
C ARG A 208 15.67 -12.66 25.67
N THR A 209 16.40 -13.49 24.95
CA THR A 209 17.76 -13.86 25.29
C THR A 209 18.72 -12.67 25.16
N ALA A 210 18.60 -11.87 24.11
CA ALA A 210 19.38 -10.65 23.90
C ALA A 210 19.02 -9.54 24.90
N ALA A 211 17.81 -9.53 25.46
CA ALA A 211 17.39 -8.60 26.51
C ALA A 211 17.95 -8.93 27.90
N ASN A 212 18.62 -10.08 28.08
CA ASN A 212 19.19 -10.45 29.38
C ASN A 212 20.41 -9.56 29.71
N PRO A 213 20.37 -8.76 30.80
CA PRO A 213 21.44 -7.81 31.13
C PRO A 213 22.78 -8.48 31.46
N LYS A 214 22.78 -9.79 31.73
CA LYS A 214 24.00 -10.58 31.98
C LYS A 214 24.77 -10.92 30.70
N ARG A 215 24.20 -10.69 29.51
CA ARG A 215 24.87 -10.98 28.23
C ARG A 215 25.65 -9.77 27.72
N ALA A 216 26.74 -10.05 27.02
CA ALA A 216 27.44 -9.04 26.25
C ALA A 216 26.52 -8.51 25.13
N HIS A 217 26.55 -7.19 24.91
CA HIS A 217 25.72 -6.50 23.92
C HIS A 217 24.20 -6.72 24.10
N HIS A 218 23.73 -6.73 25.34
CA HIS A 218 22.31 -6.85 25.63
C HIS A 218 21.53 -5.63 25.12
N ILE A 219 20.24 -5.84 24.83
CA ILE A 219 19.29 -4.75 24.51
C ILE A 219 18.74 -4.24 25.84
N PRO A 220 18.87 -2.94 26.16
CA PRO A 220 18.19 -2.37 27.31
C PRO A 220 16.68 -2.54 27.22
N THR A 221 16.06 -2.97 28.33
CA THR A 221 14.60 -3.13 28.42
C THR A 221 14.09 -2.52 29.71
N TYR A 222 12.85 -2.07 29.71
CA TYR A 222 12.15 -1.63 30.92
C TYR A 222 10.72 -2.20 30.96
N SER A 223 10.08 -2.09 32.12
CA SER A 223 8.69 -2.53 32.30
C SER A 223 7.75 -1.35 32.10
N HIS A 224 6.72 -1.52 31.25
CA HIS A 224 5.64 -0.56 31.04
C HIS A 224 4.31 -1.33 31.07
N ASP A 225 3.41 -0.96 31.97
CA ASP A 225 2.12 -1.63 32.18
C ASP A 225 2.22 -3.17 32.29
N GLY A 226 3.22 -3.63 33.06
CA GLY A 226 3.45 -5.06 33.28
C GLY A 226 4.04 -5.82 32.08
N ARG A 227 4.42 -5.14 30.99
CA ARG A 227 5.07 -5.75 29.82
C ARG A 227 6.50 -5.24 29.65
N THR A 228 7.37 -6.13 29.18
CA THR A 228 8.77 -5.80 28.84
C THR A 228 8.81 -5.12 27.47
N VAL A 229 9.35 -3.91 27.44
CA VAL A 229 9.45 -3.07 26.25
C VAL A 229 10.88 -2.52 26.08
N ILE A 230 11.18 -2.04 24.88
CA ILE A 230 12.47 -1.49 24.45
C ILE A 230 12.23 -0.06 23.96
N ALA A 231 13.02 0.91 24.43
CA ALA A 231 12.91 2.28 23.94
C ALA A 231 13.36 2.38 22.46
N ILE A 232 12.76 3.28 21.69
CA ILE A 232 13.09 3.45 20.26
C ILE A 232 14.58 3.61 20.01
N GLN A 233 15.27 4.47 20.78
CA GLN A 233 16.69 4.73 20.58
C GLN A 233 17.53 3.48 20.83
N ASP A 234 17.24 2.74 21.91
CA ASP A 234 17.93 1.49 22.24
C ASP A 234 17.72 0.42 21.16
N ALA A 235 16.51 0.34 20.60
CA ALA A 235 16.19 -0.56 19.50
C ALA A 235 16.95 -0.18 18.22
N LYS A 236 16.96 1.10 17.83
CA LYS A 236 17.71 1.61 16.67
C LYS A 236 19.20 1.31 16.79
N ASP A 237 19.80 1.68 17.92
CA ASP A 237 21.23 1.46 18.19
C ASP A 237 21.59 -0.03 18.09
N TRP A 238 20.76 -0.90 18.66
CA TRP A 238 21.00 -2.33 18.62
C TRP A 238 20.83 -2.91 17.22
N LEU A 239 19.78 -2.53 16.48
CA LEU A 239 19.55 -2.97 15.10
C LEU A 239 20.68 -2.51 14.17
N GLN A 240 21.17 -1.28 14.34
CA GLN A 240 22.32 -0.75 13.60
C GLN A 240 23.60 -1.55 13.90
N LYS A 241 23.90 -1.81 15.18
CA LYS A 241 25.03 -2.65 15.60
C LYS A 241 24.95 -4.07 15.03
N LYS A 242 23.73 -4.57 14.78
CA LYS A 242 23.49 -5.89 14.14
C LYS A 242 23.44 -5.85 12.62
N GLY A 243 23.53 -4.68 11.99
CA GLY A 243 23.39 -4.53 10.54
C GLY A 243 21.99 -4.89 10.02
N ARG A 244 20.96 -4.72 10.86
CA ARG A 244 19.55 -5.06 10.55
C ARG A 244 18.63 -3.85 10.51
N TYR A 245 19.14 -2.67 10.84
CA TYR A 245 18.40 -1.44 10.68
C TYR A 245 18.25 -1.11 9.19
N ILE A 246 17.04 -0.73 8.77
CA ILE A 246 16.73 -0.28 7.41
C ILE A 246 16.33 1.18 7.53
N SER A 247 17.09 2.06 6.90
CA SER A 247 16.83 3.50 6.87
C SER A 247 15.60 3.81 6.00
N ILE A 248 14.77 4.73 6.48
CA ILE A 248 13.66 5.24 5.69
C ILE A 248 14.16 6.20 4.61
N LYS A 249 13.66 6.02 3.38
CA LYS A 249 13.97 6.85 2.23
C LYS A 249 12.70 7.10 1.39
N PRO A 250 12.53 8.29 0.80
CA PRO A 250 11.48 8.51 -0.18
C PRO A 250 11.72 7.61 -1.40
N ARG A 251 10.66 7.02 -1.94
CA ARG A 251 10.76 6.19 -3.14
C ARG A 251 11.07 7.06 -4.36
N GLN A 252 12.29 6.95 -4.88
CA GLN A 252 12.79 7.84 -5.95
C GLN A 252 12.31 7.45 -7.37
N ASP A 253 11.89 6.19 -7.58
CA ASP A 253 11.75 5.54 -8.89
C ASP A 253 10.32 5.42 -9.46
N ILE A 254 9.31 5.95 -8.76
CA ILE A 254 7.91 5.91 -9.21
C ILE A 254 7.67 6.82 -10.42
N ARG A 255 8.44 7.89 -10.58
CA ARG A 255 8.11 9.00 -11.49
C ARG A 255 7.86 8.59 -12.94
N VAL A 256 8.66 7.66 -13.46
CA VAL A 256 8.57 7.20 -14.85
C VAL A 256 7.76 5.91 -14.96
N LEU A 257 7.96 4.98 -14.03
CA LEU A 257 7.29 3.68 -14.04
C LEU A 257 5.79 3.80 -13.72
N GLU A 258 5.40 4.63 -12.74
CA GLU A 258 3.99 4.87 -12.43
C GLU A 258 3.29 5.52 -13.62
N LEU A 259 3.87 6.55 -14.23
CA LEU A 259 3.27 7.18 -15.41
C LEU A 259 3.25 6.24 -16.63
N ALA A 260 4.24 5.34 -16.75
CA ALA A 260 4.32 4.36 -17.82
C ALA A 260 3.36 3.19 -17.64
N GLU A 261 3.02 2.81 -16.41
CA GLU A 261 2.17 1.65 -16.12
C GLU A 261 0.73 2.03 -15.74
N ARG A 262 0.53 3.16 -15.05
CA ARG A 262 -0.78 3.63 -14.58
C ARG A 262 -1.66 3.99 -15.78
N ARG A 263 -2.88 3.47 -15.75
CA ARG A 263 -3.98 3.90 -16.63
C ARG A 263 -4.88 4.78 -15.80
N PHE A 264 -5.14 5.99 -16.27
CA PHE A 264 -6.07 6.89 -15.61
C PHE A 264 -7.49 6.56 -16.07
N THR A 265 -8.41 6.42 -15.12
CA THR A 265 -9.79 6.02 -15.43
C THR A 265 -10.61 7.15 -16.03
N ASP A 266 -10.33 8.38 -15.60
CA ASP A 266 -10.99 9.61 -16.04
C ASP A 266 -10.07 10.82 -15.77
N ILE A 267 -10.55 12.01 -16.16
CA ILE A 267 -9.83 13.27 -15.92
C ILE A 267 -9.64 13.51 -14.42
N LYS A 268 -10.58 13.12 -13.56
CA LYS A 268 -10.50 13.39 -12.12
C LYS A 268 -9.35 12.61 -11.47
N ASP A 269 -9.16 11.34 -11.84
CA ASP A 269 -8.04 10.51 -11.40
C ASP A 269 -6.69 11.10 -11.85
N LEU A 270 -6.63 11.56 -13.11
CA LEU A 270 -5.46 12.28 -13.64
C LEU A 270 -5.14 13.54 -12.82
N LEU A 271 -6.14 14.40 -12.56
CA LEU A 271 -5.96 15.63 -11.77
C LEU A 271 -5.61 15.36 -10.31
N GLY A 272 -6.22 14.33 -9.70
CA GLY A 272 -5.87 13.88 -8.36
C GLY A 272 -4.39 13.52 -8.27
N THR A 273 -3.86 12.83 -9.30
CA THR A 273 -2.44 12.49 -9.39
C THR A 273 -1.56 13.74 -9.48
N PHE A 274 -1.97 14.78 -10.21
CA PHE A 274 -1.21 16.04 -10.29
C PHE A 274 -1.14 16.72 -8.94
N VAL A 275 -2.28 16.90 -8.27
CA VAL A 275 -2.36 17.57 -6.98
C VAL A 275 -1.54 16.83 -5.93
N THR A 276 -1.72 15.51 -5.84
CA THR A 276 -0.94 14.68 -4.91
C THR A 276 0.55 14.80 -5.20
N ARG A 277 0.96 14.85 -6.47
CA ARG A 277 2.35 15.00 -6.86
C ARG A 277 2.93 16.36 -6.46
N VAL A 278 2.21 17.45 -6.68
CA VAL A 278 2.61 18.80 -6.27
C VAL A 278 2.81 18.83 -4.75
N VAL A 279 1.85 18.32 -3.98
CA VAL A 279 1.93 18.27 -2.52
C VAL A 279 3.13 17.43 -2.05
N ALA A 280 3.38 16.29 -2.69
CA ALA A 280 4.53 15.44 -2.37
C ALA A 280 5.88 16.13 -2.65
N LEU A 281 5.98 16.91 -3.73
CA LEU A 281 7.17 17.70 -4.05
C LEU A 281 7.39 18.84 -3.05
N ASP A 282 6.30 19.48 -2.62
CA ASP A 282 6.32 20.56 -1.64
C ASP A 282 6.74 20.05 -0.25
N ASN A 283 6.16 18.95 0.21
CA ASN A 283 6.48 18.32 1.50
C ASN A 283 7.92 17.77 1.55
N GLY A 284 8.50 17.38 0.42
CA GLY A 284 9.89 16.96 0.32
C GLY A 284 10.90 18.12 0.40
N SER A 285 10.44 19.36 0.22
CA SER A 285 11.24 20.58 0.22
C SER A 285 10.90 21.42 1.46
N ALA A 286 11.24 20.91 2.64
CA ALA A 286 10.91 21.52 3.94
C ALA A 286 11.40 22.98 4.12
N GLU A 287 12.29 23.44 3.25
CA GLU A 287 12.86 24.79 3.30
C GLU A 287 12.26 25.76 2.26
N ASN A 288 11.50 25.28 1.25
CA ASN A 288 10.92 26.18 0.23
C ASN A 288 9.74 25.54 -0.56
N PRO A 289 8.48 25.97 -0.32
CA PRO A 289 7.27 25.45 -0.99
C PRO A 289 7.06 26.08 -2.39
N GLU A 290 8.06 25.93 -3.26
CA GLU A 290 8.04 26.57 -4.59
C GLU A 290 7.11 25.85 -5.56
N HIS A 291 6.85 24.55 -5.37
CA HIS A 291 6.13 23.73 -6.34
C HIS A 291 4.63 24.03 -6.34
N LEU A 292 4.02 24.19 -5.16
CA LEU A 292 2.61 24.56 -5.09
C LEU A 292 2.36 25.96 -5.67
N THR A 293 3.25 26.91 -5.36
CA THR A 293 3.18 28.27 -5.89
C THR A 293 3.38 28.30 -7.41
N ALA A 294 4.34 27.54 -7.94
CA ALA A 294 4.58 27.42 -9.37
C ALA A 294 3.40 26.74 -10.08
N PHE A 295 2.80 25.72 -9.48
CA PHE A 295 1.60 25.07 -10.00
C PHE A 295 0.43 26.05 -10.10
N GLN A 296 0.16 26.81 -9.04
CA GLN A 296 -0.90 27.82 -9.05
C GLN A 296 -0.66 28.90 -10.11
N ARG A 297 0.58 29.36 -10.27
CA ARG A 297 0.94 30.35 -11.30
C ARG A 297 0.74 29.79 -12.71
N LEU A 298 1.17 28.56 -12.96
CA LEU A 298 0.98 27.88 -14.23
C LEU A 298 -0.51 27.72 -14.55
N CYS A 299 -1.30 27.28 -13.58
CA CYS A 299 -2.75 27.16 -13.73
C CYS A 299 -3.40 28.52 -14.05
N GLN A 300 -3.01 29.59 -13.38
CA GLN A 300 -3.52 30.95 -13.64
C GLN A 300 -3.14 31.44 -15.04
N GLN A 301 -1.90 31.22 -15.47
CA GLN A 301 -1.40 31.66 -16.78
C GLN A 301 -2.21 31.08 -17.94
N TYR A 302 -2.59 29.81 -17.84
CA TYR A 302 -3.34 29.11 -18.88
C TYR A 302 -4.85 29.06 -18.62
N GLY A 303 -5.33 29.63 -17.50
CA GLY A 303 -6.74 29.58 -17.10
C GLY A 303 -7.24 28.18 -16.76
N PHE A 304 -6.35 27.30 -16.30
CA PHE A 304 -6.67 25.92 -15.92
C PHE A 304 -7.37 25.89 -14.56
N THR A 305 -8.58 25.31 -14.52
CA THR A 305 -9.35 25.06 -13.29
C THR A 305 -10.00 23.68 -13.34
N ALA A 306 -10.62 23.25 -12.24
CA ALA A 306 -11.38 21.99 -12.22
C ALA A 306 -12.54 21.98 -13.24
N GLU A 307 -13.09 23.15 -13.55
CA GLU A 307 -14.17 23.35 -14.51
C GLU A 307 -13.64 23.64 -15.93
N ASN A 308 -12.45 24.24 -16.06
CA ASN A 308 -11.82 24.52 -17.34
C ASN A 308 -10.55 23.70 -17.55
N ILE A 309 -10.74 22.53 -18.15
CA ILE A 309 -9.67 21.58 -18.46
C ILE A 309 -9.09 21.76 -19.88
N THR A 310 -9.60 22.71 -20.66
CA THR A 310 -9.15 23.00 -22.03
C THR A 310 -7.62 23.13 -22.15
N PRO A 311 -6.91 23.72 -21.17
CA PRO A 311 -5.44 23.79 -21.21
C PRO A 311 -4.73 22.43 -21.33
N LEU A 312 -5.35 21.31 -20.91
CA LEU A 312 -4.77 19.98 -21.11
C LEU A 312 -4.62 19.58 -22.58
N SER A 313 -5.29 20.29 -23.50
CA SER A 313 -5.11 20.12 -24.95
C SER A 313 -3.99 21.00 -25.53
N ASP A 314 -3.41 21.92 -24.75
CA ASP A 314 -2.28 22.76 -25.16
C ASP A 314 -0.96 22.03 -24.87
N PRO A 315 -0.18 21.66 -25.91
CA PRO A 315 1.10 20.98 -25.73
C PRO A 315 2.09 21.76 -24.86
N THR A 316 2.03 23.09 -24.87
CA THR A 316 2.92 23.97 -24.10
C THR A 316 2.61 23.87 -22.62
N PHE A 317 1.33 24.01 -22.25
CA PHE A 317 0.87 23.81 -20.87
C PHE A 317 1.23 22.42 -20.35
N VAL A 318 0.98 21.38 -21.15
CA VAL A 318 1.26 19.99 -20.76
C VAL A 318 2.76 19.75 -20.57
N ALA A 319 3.62 20.35 -21.40
CA ALA A 319 5.06 20.26 -21.24
C ALA A 319 5.57 20.98 -19.97
N GLU A 320 5.12 22.22 -19.74
CA GLU A 320 5.46 22.99 -18.54
C GLU A 320 4.95 22.30 -17.26
N LEU A 321 3.74 21.72 -17.31
CA LEU A 321 3.19 20.94 -16.22
C LEU A 321 4.01 19.66 -15.97
N ALA A 322 4.44 18.96 -17.02
CA ALA A 322 5.30 17.78 -16.87
C ALA A 322 6.63 18.14 -16.20
N GLU A 323 7.27 19.23 -16.63
CA GLU A 323 8.51 19.72 -16.04
C GLU A 323 8.33 20.05 -14.55
N LEU A 324 7.28 20.79 -14.21
CA LEU A 324 6.95 21.15 -12.84
C LEU A 324 6.73 19.91 -11.95
N LEU A 325 6.05 18.89 -12.47
CA LEU A 325 5.78 17.63 -11.75
C LEU A 325 6.98 16.67 -11.76
N SER A 326 8.06 17.03 -12.45
CA SER A 326 9.24 16.20 -12.72
C SER A 326 8.90 14.87 -13.41
N PHE A 327 7.97 14.90 -14.36
CA PHE A 327 7.61 13.77 -15.23
C PHE A 327 8.34 13.86 -16.58
N PRO A 328 8.60 12.72 -17.26
CA PRO A 328 9.11 12.75 -18.64
C PRO A 328 8.08 13.43 -19.56
N PRO A 329 8.40 14.58 -20.19
CA PRO A 329 7.39 15.40 -20.88
C PRO A 329 6.62 14.65 -21.95
N ARG A 330 7.31 13.82 -22.73
CA ARG A 330 6.68 13.03 -23.80
C ARG A 330 5.71 11.97 -23.26
N LEU A 331 6.10 11.24 -22.22
CA LEU A 331 5.24 10.21 -21.63
C LEU A 331 4.01 10.84 -20.97
N PHE A 332 4.22 11.95 -20.28
CA PHE A 332 3.13 12.72 -19.67
C PHE A 332 2.14 13.22 -20.71
N ALA A 333 2.62 13.82 -21.80
CA ALA A 333 1.77 14.28 -22.89
C ALA A 333 0.92 13.15 -23.48
N LEU A 334 1.52 11.98 -23.72
CA LEU A 334 0.80 10.81 -24.23
C LEU A 334 -0.29 10.33 -23.26
N ARG A 335 -0.03 10.35 -21.95
CA ARG A 335 -1.03 9.97 -20.94
C ARG A 335 -2.16 10.99 -20.81
N VAL A 336 -1.87 12.28 -20.88
CA VAL A 336 -2.90 13.32 -20.91
C VAL A 336 -3.79 13.15 -22.15
N GLU A 337 -3.19 12.95 -23.32
CA GLU A 337 -3.90 12.74 -24.58
C GLU A 337 -4.79 11.49 -24.54
N GLU A 338 -4.27 10.36 -24.02
CA GLU A 338 -5.03 9.13 -23.84
C GLU A 338 -6.31 9.36 -23.03
N VAL A 339 -6.22 10.09 -21.90
CA VAL A 339 -7.37 10.38 -21.04
C VAL A 339 -8.38 11.29 -21.72
N LEU A 340 -7.93 12.33 -22.41
CA LEU A 340 -8.80 13.23 -23.15
C LEU A 340 -9.55 12.49 -24.28
N LEU A 341 -8.86 11.60 -25.00
CA LEU A 341 -9.47 10.76 -26.02
C LEU A 341 -10.48 9.76 -25.44
N ALA A 342 -10.17 9.16 -24.29
CA ALA A 342 -11.08 8.25 -23.60
C ALA A 342 -12.39 8.95 -23.17
N GLU A 343 -12.30 10.15 -22.60
CA GLU A 343 -13.46 10.96 -22.23
C GLU A 343 -14.25 11.43 -23.44
N ARG A 344 -13.58 11.83 -24.53
CA ARG A 344 -14.24 12.18 -25.78
C ARG A 344 -15.01 10.98 -26.35
N LEU A 345 -14.41 9.80 -26.35
CA LEU A 345 -15.05 8.57 -26.80
C LEU A 345 -16.27 8.22 -25.95
N LYS A 346 -16.18 8.39 -24.62
CA LYS A 346 -17.27 8.18 -23.68
C LYS A 346 -18.44 9.12 -23.95
N ALA A 347 -18.18 10.41 -24.18
CA ALA A 347 -19.19 11.39 -24.55
C ALA A 347 -19.88 11.05 -25.88
N LEU A 348 -19.11 10.68 -26.92
CA LEU A 348 -19.65 10.27 -28.22
C LEU A 348 -20.54 9.02 -28.11
N ARG A 349 -20.15 8.04 -27.31
CA ARG A 349 -20.97 6.84 -27.06
C ARG A 349 -22.31 7.19 -26.42
N GLN A 350 -22.31 8.17 -25.51
CA GLN A 350 -23.53 8.64 -24.87
C GLN A 350 -24.45 9.38 -25.85
N GLU A 351 -23.90 10.26 -26.70
CA GLU A 351 -24.64 10.96 -27.75
C GLU A 351 -25.27 9.99 -28.77
N VAL A 352 -24.53 8.95 -29.18
CA VAL A 352 -25.06 7.88 -30.03
C VAL A 352 -26.22 7.16 -29.36
N LYS A 353 -26.09 6.83 -28.06
CA LYS A 353 -27.16 6.16 -27.31
C LYS A 353 -28.42 7.01 -27.23
N GLU A 354 -28.28 8.31 -26.98
CA GLU A 354 -29.40 9.26 -26.93
C GLU A 354 -30.07 9.42 -28.30
N THR A 355 -29.30 9.50 -29.37
CA THR A 355 -29.80 9.59 -30.75
C THR A 355 -30.59 8.34 -31.14
N VAL A 356 -30.09 7.15 -30.79
CA VAL A 356 -30.78 5.87 -31.02
C VAL A 356 -32.08 5.81 -30.21
N GLN A 357 -32.07 6.23 -28.94
CA GLN A 357 -33.27 6.26 -28.12
C GLN A 357 -34.33 7.21 -28.67
N HIS A 358 -33.93 8.39 -29.14
CA HIS A 358 -34.84 9.36 -29.73
C HIS A 358 -35.42 8.88 -31.08
N SER A 359 -34.66 8.07 -31.83
CA SER A 359 -35.13 7.50 -33.11
C SER A 359 -36.12 6.35 -32.93
N LEU A 360 -36.22 5.78 -31.72
CA LEU A 360 -37.12 4.66 -31.38
C LEU A 360 -38.42 5.10 -30.71
N THR A 361 -38.51 6.37 -30.30
CA THR A 361 -39.71 7.04 -29.75
C THR A 361 -40.40 7.85 -30.82
#